data_AF-A0A2A5B8Z6-F1
#
_entry.id   AF-A0A2A5B8Z6-F1
#
_cell.length_a   1.000
_cell.length_b   1.000
_cell.length_c   1.000
_cell.angle_alpha   90.00
_cell.angle_beta   90.00
_cell.angle_gamma   90.00
#
_symmetry.space_group_name_H-M   'P 1'
#
loop_
_entity.id
_entity.type
_entity.pdbx_description
1 polymer ?
#
loop_
_entity_poly.entity_id
_entity_poly.type
_entity_poly.pdbx_seq_one_letter_code
_entity_poly.pdbx_strand_id
1 'polypeptide(L)'
;MVQPIINAAKCFSSIANSNRSKPGGDDCIINSLTANDWPGGDHVDNESIIESLIKNRQMPFIDTHTKDINILHFSKINEYCRQGYLEFQDANGNRHYAINNLSVIKQKGLHLSEGHKFHLIRKRDLTQILEKHFSHKQSIWASNHLNSLNKDACAKGVNYIKMVTGFSVIFFAIFFLFSNLFNIVNNLLYLSQNILKAALFKNGFRKTDKSLAKRTGPLPIYSVLIPLYKEDIKAKFILKSIELLDYPKDKLDVKLIIEADDILTIRALAVLDIPSYVQLIKVPYSLPRTKPKALNYAMGFARGEFVTIYDAEDRPDSDQLLKALYAFETLTDDYACVQAKLNFYNAKENILTRFFSLEYRIWFEYFLKGLSFLNIPIPLGGTSNHFKIDKLKEVGYWDAYNVTEDADLGIRLYLRGYKVHIIDSVTTEEAPVNIYDWIAQRSRWIKGYLQTICVFMKAKKDRKVFSLQDSLSVYVFVGLSTYSFLCLPWLFTSLLLDVDPYIHYLLILNGVLSLSYLYATAFLALMRERSNKAPSLLGAASLLLWPLYFILHTIASYRAIYEIVVSPFKWNKTPHGVSIDEIEE
;
A
#
# COMPACT_ATOMS: atom_id res chain seq x y z
N MET A 1 -28.60 10.23 -29.65
CA MET A 1 -27.15 10.04 -29.41
C MET A 1 -26.72 8.58 -29.51
N VAL A 2 -27.44 7.59 -28.95
CA VAL A 2 -27.00 6.17 -28.95
C VAL A 2 -27.26 5.42 -30.28
N GLN A 3 -28.34 5.74 -31.00
CA GLN A 3 -28.74 5.03 -32.24
C GLN A 3 -27.64 4.96 -33.33
N PRO A 4 -26.87 6.03 -33.59
CA PRO A 4 -25.77 5.97 -34.55
C PRO A 4 -24.62 5.03 -34.12
N ILE A 5 -24.36 4.91 -32.81
CA ILE A 5 -23.36 3.98 -32.25
C ILE A 5 -23.82 2.53 -32.40
N ILE A 6 -25.11 2.26 -32.17
CA ILE A 6 -25.72 0.95 -32.42
C ILE A 6 -25.60 0.60 -33.91
N ASN A 7 -25.90 1.56 -34.79
CA ASN A 7 -25.80 1.36 -36.23
C ASN A 7 -24.35 1.09 -36.66
N ALA A 8 -23.37 1.80 -36.07
CA ALA A 8 -21.95 1.54 -36.28
C ALA A 8 -21.55 0.13 -35.80
N ALA A 9 -21.95 -0.28 -34.59
CA ALA A 9 -21.65 -1.61 -34.05
C ALA A 9 -22.27 -2.75 -34.89
N LYS A 10 -23.52 -2.56 -35.35
CA LYS A 10 -24.21 -3.48 -36.26
C LYS A 10 -23.53 -3.52 -37.63
N CYS A 11 -23.09 -2.37 -38.15
CA CYS A 11 -22.35 -2.29 -39.41
C CYS A 11 -21.02 -3.05 -39.31
N PHE A 12 -20.21 -2.81 -38.27
CA PHE A 12 -18.97 -3.57 -38.01
C PHE A 12 -19.22 -5.08 -37.92
N SER A 13 -20.30 -5.49 -37.25
CA SER A 13 -20.68 -6.91 -37.15
C SER A 13 -21.18 -7.50 -38.48
N SER A 14 -21.77 -6.69 -39.35
CA SER A 14 -22.23 -7.10 -40.69
C SER A 14 -21.07 -7.23 -41.68
N ILE A 15 -20.12 -6.30 -41.67
CA ILE A 15 -18.90 -6.33 -42.49
C ILE A 15 -18.06 -7.57 -42.18
N ALA A 16 -17.97 -7.93 -40.89
CA ALA A 16 -17.28 -9.15 -40.44
C ALA A 16 -17.88 -10.45 -40.99
N ASN A 17 -19.18 -10.47 -41.33
CA ASN A 17 -19.86 -11.64 -41.91
C ASN A 17 -19.79 -11.68 -43.45
N SER A 18 -19.41 -10.60 -44.13
CA SER A 18 -19.56 -10.47 -45.60
C SER A 18 -18.30 -10.77 -46.43
N ASN A 19 -17.22 -11.32 -45.86
CA ASN A 19 -15.93 -11.56 -46.55
C ASN A 19 -15.40 -10.34 -47.35
N ARG A 20 -15.73 -9.11 -46.93
CA ARG A 20 -15.27 -7.88 -47.58
C ARG A 20 -14.09 -7.31 -46.80
N SER A 21 -12.96 -7.13 -47.48
CA SER A 21 -11.70 -6.65 -46.91
C SER A 21 -11.66 -5.13 -46.65
N LYS A 22 -12.64 -4.36 -47.13
CA LYS A 22 -12.76 -2.91 -46.91
C LYS A 22 -14.23 -2.43 -46.90
N PRO A 23 -14.58 -1.41 -46.09
CA PRO A 23 -15.86 -0.72 -46.21
C PRO A 23 -15.91 0.07 -47.53
N GLY A 24 -17.00 -0.06 -48.29
CA GLY A 24 -17.27 0.75 -49.49
C GLY A 24 -17.80 2.15 -49.12
N GLY A 25 -17.64 3.12 -50.03
CA GLY A 25 -17.86 4.54 -49.78
C GLY A 25 -19.25 4.97 -49.28
N ASP A 26 -20.29 4.15 -49.50
CA ASP A 26 -21.66 4.44 -49.07
C ASP A 26 -22.08 3.70 -47.77
N ASP A 27 -21.25 2.78 -47.25
CA ASP A 27 -21.56 1.92 -46.08
C ASP A 27 -21.08 2.51 -44.73
N CYS A 28 -20.46 3.69 -44.73
CA CYS A 28 -19.83 4.26 -43.54
C CYS A 28 -20.59 5.47 -42.97
N ILE A 29 -21.69 5.20 -42.26
CA ILE A 29 -22.19 6.08 -41.16
C ILE A 29 -21.06 6.38 -40.14
N ILE A 30 -19.97 5.60 -40.18
CA ILE A 30 -18.76 5.72 -39.37
C ILE A 30 -17.98 7.03 -39.64
N ASN A 31 -17.96 7.54 -40.87
CA ASN A 31 -17.24 8.78 -41.20
C ASN A 31 -18.06 10.06 -40.90
N SER A 32 -19.37 9.93 -40.65
CA SER A 32 -20.24 11.05 -40.28
C SER A 32 -20.37 11.25 -38.77
N LEU A 33 -19.81 10.35 -37.94
CA LEU A 33 -19.82 10.49 -36.48
C LEU A 33 -18.67 11.38 -36.01
N THR A 34 -19.01 12.61 -35.64
CA THR A 34 -18.10 13.58 -35.01
C THR A 34 -17.79 13.18 -33.57
N ALA A 35 -16.77 13.80 -32.94
CA ALA A 35 -16.46 13.57 -31.53
C ALA A 35 -17.66 13.82 -30.58
N ASN A 36 -18.63 14.64 -31.01
CA ASN A 36 -19.85 14.98 -30.27
C ASN A 36 -20.99 13.94 -30.42
N ASP A 37 -20.90 13.02 -31.38
CA ASP A 37 -21.91 11.97 -31.60
C ASP A 37 -21.65 10.72 -30.75
N TRP A 38 -20.43 10.61 -30.21
CA TRP A 38 -20.06 9.63 -29.21
C TRP A 38 -20.33 10.22 -27.82
N PRO A 39 -20.79 9.44 -26.84
CA PRO A 39 -20.80 9.90 -25.45
C PRO A 39 -19.36 10.25 -25.07
N GLY A 40 -19.10 11.56 -25.01
CA GLY A 40 -17.80 12.18 -24.84
C GLY A 40 -17.97 13.37 -23.91
N GLY A 41 -17.80 13.09 -22.62
CA GLY A 41 -18.03 14.01 -21.51
C GLY A 41 -18.59 13.22 -20.33
N ASP A 42 -18.15 13.56 -19.13
CA ASP A 42 -18.42 12.93 -17.83
C ASP A 42 -19.92 12.92 -17.40
N HIS A 43 -20.85 12.95 -18.36
CA HIS A 43 -22.27 13.20 -18.16
C HIS A 43 -23.21 12.14 -18.75
N VAL A 44 -22.70 11.16 -19.51
CA VAL A 44 -23.54 10.07 -20.04
C VAL A 44 -23.12 8.74 -19.40
N ASP A 45 -23.99 8.19 -18.57
CA ASP A 45 -23.75 6.93 -17.89
C ASP A 45 -23.74 5.75 -18.88
N ASN A 46 -22.53 5.30 -19.24
CA ASN A 46 -22.30 4.12 -20.08
C ASN A 46 -23.04 2.89 -19.53
N GLU A 47 -23.16 2.76 -18.21
CA GLU A 47 -23.81 1.61 -17.57
C GLU A 47 -25.33 1.64 -17.83
N SER A 48 -25.99 2.78 -17.61
CA SER A 48 -27.39 2.99 -17.97
C SER A 48 -27.68 2.77 -19.45
N ILE A 49 -26.78 3.21 -20.35
CA ILE A 49 -26.95 2.94 -21.79
C ILE A 49 -26.87 1.45 -22.06
N ILE A 50 -25.84 0.77 -21.55
CA ILE A 50 -25.66 -0.66 -21.80
C ILE A 50 -26.83 -1.48 -21.24
N GLU A 51 -27.33 -1.15 -20.05
CA GLU A 51 -28.53 -1.78 -19.51
C GLU A 51 -29.74 -1.58 -20.42
N SER A 52 -29.94 -0.36 -20.95
CA SER A 52 -31.03 -0.09 -21.90
C SER A 52 -30.87 -0.89 -23.19
N LEU A 53 -29.66 -0.98 -23.74
CA LEU A 53 -29.39 -1.75 -24.96
C LEU A 53 -29.60 -3.26 -24.76
N ILE A 54 -29.19 -3.79 -23.61
CA ILE A 54 -29.40 -5.20 -23.23
C ILE A 54 -30.91 -5.47 -23.05
N LYS A 55 -31.62 -4.60 -22.31
CA LYS A 55 -33.06 -4.72 -22.05
C LYS A 55 -33.87 -4.71 -23.35
N ASN A 56 -33.48 -3.87 -24.31
CA ASN A 56 -34.15 -3.75 -25.61
C ASN A 56 -33.65 -4.76 -26.66
N ARG A 57 -32.73 -5.68 -26.29
CA ARG A 57 -32.12 -6.70 -27.18
C ARG A 57 -31.57 -6.13 -28.48
N GLN A 58 -31.02 -4.91 -28.44
CA GLN A 58 -30.56 -4.21 -29.64
C GLN A 58 -29.21 -4.70 -30.14
N MET A 59 -28.43 -5.38 -29.28
CA MET A 59 -27.14 -6.01 -29.55
C MET A 59 -27.05 -7.35 -28.80
N PRO A 60 -26.24 -8.31 -29.27
CA PRO A 60 -25.97 -9.52 -28.51
C PRO A 60 -25.23 -9.17 -27.22
N PHE A 61 -25.45 -9.92 -26.16
CA PHE A 61 -24.80 -9.71 -24.87
C PHE A 61 -24.23 -11.01 -24.33
N ILE A 62 -23.25 -10.91 -23.44
CA ILE A 62 -22.73 -12.02 -22.64
C ILE A 62 -22.87 -11.71 -21.16
N ASP A 63 -22.98 -12.76 -20.36
CA ASP A 63 -23.12 -12.71 -18.91
C ASP A 63 -22.34 -13.86 -18.26
N THR A 64 -22.44 -14.00 -16.93
CA THR A 64 -21.75 -15.05 -16.18
C THR A 64 -22.24 -16.48 -16.45
N HIS A 65 -23.43 -16.63 -17.03
CA HIS A 65 -24.05 -17.90 -17.38
C HIS A 65 -23.70 -18.36 -18.79
N THR A 66 -23.14 -17.46 -19.61
CA THR A 66 -22.68 -17.76 -20.96
C THR A 66 -21.63 -18.88 -20.92
N LYS A 67 -21.92 -20.01 -21.57
CA LYS A 67 -21.04 -21.18 -21.67
C LYS A 67 -20.11 -21.04 -22.88
N ASP A 68 -19.05 -21.84 -22.90
CA ASP A 68 -18.16 -22.01 -24.06
C ASP A 68 -17.45 -20.72 -24.52
N ILE A 69 -17.11 -19.86 -23.56
CA ILE A 69 -16.22 -18.71 -23.79
C ILE A 69 -14.80 -19.05 -23.33
N ASN A 70 -13.82 -18.83 -24.21
CA ASN A 70 -12.41 -18.99 -23.86
C ASN A 70 -11.70 -17.63 -23.89
N ILE A 71 -11.26 -17.15 -22.73
CA ILE A 71 -10.58 -15.86 -22.61
C ILE A 71 -9.07 -16.06 -22.81
N LEU A 72 -8.54 -15.43 -23.86
CA LEU A 72 -7.21 -15.77 -24.39
C LEU A 72 -6.04 -15.21 -23.59
N HIS A 73 -6.14 -13.97 -23.11
CA HIS A 73 -4.96 -13.21 -22.67
C HIS A 73 -5.07 -12.75 -21.22
N PHE A 74 -4.55 -13.56 -20.29
CA PHE A 74 -4.38 -13.17 -18.88
C PHE A 74 -3.58 -11.86 -18.72
N SER A 75 -2.55 -11.64 -19.55
CA SER A 75 -1.72 -10.42 -19.53
C SER A 75 -2.50 -9.13 -19.78
N LYS A 76 -3.70 -9.21 -20.37
CA LYS A 76 -4.58 -8.07 -20.65
C LYS A 76 -5.60 -7.80 -19.55
N ILE A 77 -5.59 -8.49 -18.41
CA ILE A 77 -6.60 -8.34 -17.34
C ILE A 77 -6.82 -6.87 -16.91
N ASN A 78 -5.73 -6.11 -16.76
CA ASN A 78 -5.77 -4.68 -16.44
C ASN A 78 -6.32 -3.84 -17.60
N GLU A 79 -5.96 -4.18 -18.83
CA GLU A 79 -6.47 -3.50 -20.03
C GLU A 79 -7.99 -3.71 -20.15
N TYR A 80 -8.45 -4.94 -19.94
CA TYR A 80 -9.87 -5.32 -19.95
C TYR A 80 -10.68 -4.50 -18.93
N CYS A 81 -10.19 -4.40 -17.70
CA CYS A 81 -10.88 -3.63 -16.66
C CYS A 81 -10.83 -2.12 -16.90
N ARG A 82 -9.67 -1.58 -17.32
CA ARG A 82 -9.46 -0.14 -17.50
C ARG A 82 -10.16 0.42 -18.73
N GLN A 83 -10.11 -0.29 -19.86
CA GLN A 83 -10.75 0.14 -21.10
C GLN A 83 -12.21 -0.30 -21.18
N GLY A 84 -12.59 -1.34 -20.43
CA GLY A 84 -13.97 -1.78 -20.36
C GLY A 84 -14.37 -2.75 -21.46
N TYR A 85 -13.53 -3.76 -21.71
CA TYR A 85 -13.83 -4.79 -22.71
C TYR A 85 -13.21 -6.14 -22.36
N LEU A 86 -13.59 -7.17 -23.10
CA LEU A 86 -13.08 -8.53 -22.99
C LEU A 86 -12.91 -9.13 -24.38
N GLU A 87 -11.77 -9.75 -24.64
CA GLU A 87 -11.54 -10.55 -25.85
C GLU A 87 -11.73 -12.03 -25.51
N PHE A 88 -12.61 -12.72 -26.24
CA PHE A 88 -12.92 -14.12 -26.00
C PHE A 88 -13.11 -14.89 -27.31
N GLN A 89 -12.95 -16.21 -27.27
CA GLN A 89 -13.34 -17.10 -28.36
C GLN A 89 -14.64 -17.83 -28.04
N ASP A 90 -15.48 -18.01 -29.05
CA ASP A 90 -16.63 -18.91 -28.97
C ASP A 90 -16.22 -20.39 -29.14
N ALA A 91 -17.19 -21.30 -29.01
CA ALA A 91 -16.99 -22.75 -29.18
C ALA A 91 -16.39 -23.14 -30.55
N ASN A 92 -16.56 -22.29 -31.57
CA ASN A 92 -16.05 -22.52 -32.92
C ASN A 92 -14.65 -21.90 -33.13
N GLY A 93 -14.06 -21.28 -32.10
CA GLY A 93 -12.76 -20.63 -32.16
C GLY A 93 -12.76 -19.22 -32.75
N ASN A 94 -13.94 -18.67 -33.09
CA ASN A 94 -14.04 -17.30 -33.61
C ASN A 94 -13.81 -16.31 -32.47
N ARG A 95 -13.03 -15.26 -32.74
CA ARG A 95 -12.72 -14.23 -31.76
C ARG A 95 -13.82 -13.17 -31.71
N HIS A 96 -14.19 -12.76 -30.51
CA HIS A 96 -15.24 -11.78 -30.24
C HIS A 96 -14.79 -10.79 -29.17
N TYR A 97 -15.47 -9.64 -29.14
CA TYR A 97 -15.25 -8.59 -28.14
C TYR A 97 -16.53 -8.36 -27.34
N ALA A 98 -16.47 -8.50 -26.02
CA ALA A 98 -17.52 -8.02 -25.14
C ALA A 98 -17.15 -6.65 -24.58
N ILE A 99 -18.05 -5.68 -24.63
CA ILE A 99 -17.76 -4.28 -24.29
C ILE A 99 -18.72 -3.77 -23.22
N ASN A 100 -18.17 -3.10 -22.21
CA ASN A 100 -18.93 -2.33 -21.21
C ASN A 100 -18.72 -0.80 -21.37
N ASN A 101 -17.96 -0.40 -22.38
CA ASN A 101 -17.67 0.98 -22.73
C ASN A 101 -17.78 1.16 -24.24
N LEU A 102 -18.76 1.97 -24.68
CA LEU A 102 -19.05 2.13 -26.10
C LEU A 102 -17.92 2.80 -26.88
N SER A 103 -17.05 3.59 -26.22
CA SER A 103 -15.91 4.22 -26.88
C SER A 103 -14.87 3.21 -27.39
N VAL A 104 -14.87 1.97 -26.85
CA VAL A 104 -14.03 0.86 -27.33
C VAL A 104 -14.35 0.48 -28.77
N ILE A 105 -15.61 0.63 -29.20
CA ILE A 105 -16.03 0.36 -30.60
C ILE A 105 -15.22 1.23 -31.55
N LYS A 106 -14.99 2.50 -31.21
CA LYS A 106 -14.18 3.42 -32.03
C LYS A 106 -12.71 3.01 -32.05
N GLN A 107 -12.16 2.63 -30.89
CA GLN A 107 -10.74 2.29 -30.73
C GLN A 107 -10.37 0.98 -31.43
N LYS A 108 -11.22 -0.05 -31.28
CA LYS A 108 -10.94 -1.41 -31.78
C LYS A 108 -11.66 -1.71 -33.11
N GLY A 109 -12.72 -0.99 -33.45
CA GLY A 109 -13.50 -1.20 -34.67
C GLY A 109 -12.73 -0.96 -35.97
N LEU A 110 -11.70 -0.11 -35.94
CA LEU A 110 -10.80 0.14 -37.07
C LEU A 110 -9.85 -1.03 -37.39
N HIS A 111 -9.71 -2.01 -36.49
CA HIS A 111 -8.79 -3.15 -36.63
C HIS A 111 -9.50 -4.51 -36.84
N LEU A 112 -10.82 -4.50 -37.09
CA LEU A 112 -11.58 -5.72 -37.33
C LEU A 112 -11.28 -6.27 -38.74
N SER A 113 -10.22 -7.06 -38.88
CA SER A 113 -10.11 -8.01 -39.97
C SER A 113 -10.93 -9.26 -39.63
N GLU A 114 -11.84 -9.64 -40.53
CA GLU A 114 -12.65 -10.89 -40.64
C GLU A 114 -13.16 -11.56 -39.34
N GLY A 115 -14.49 -11.69 -39.20
CA GLY A 115 -15.14 -12.62 -38.27
C GLY A 115 -15.42 -12.14 -36.83
N HIS A 116 -14.90 -10.99 -36.40
CA HIS A 116 -15.06 -10.51 -35.03
C HIS A 116 -16.42 -9.83 -34.76
N LYS A 117 -17.17 -10.26 -33.73
CA LYS A 117 -18.44 -9.62 -33.31
C LYS A 117 -18.33 -8.87 -31.98
N PHE A 118 -19.12 -7.80 -31.84
CA PHE A 118 -19.27 -7.08 -30.59
C PHE A 118 -20.47 -7.60 -29.80
N HIS A 119 -20.24 -7.89 -28.53
CA HIS A 119 -21.24 -8.23 -27.52
C HIS A 119 -21.25 -7.15 -26.44
N LEU A 120 -22.41 -6.90 -25.83
CA LEU A 120 -22.50 -6.10 -24.62
C LEU A 120 -22.18 -6.96 -23.40
N ILE A 121 -21.58 -6.35 -22.38
CA ILE A 121 -21.37 -7.00 -21.08
C ILE A 121 -21.53 -5.96 -19.98
N ARG A 122 -22.18 -6.33 -18.87
CA ARG A 122 -22.25 -5.46 -17.69
C ARG A 122 -20.90 -5.36 -17.02
N LYS A 123 -20.62 -4.23 -16.37
CA LYS A 123 -19.39 -4.05 -15.59
C LYS A 123 -19.21 -5.14 -14.52
N ARG A 124 -20.30 -5.49 -13.82
CA ARG A 124 -20.33 -6.57 -12.84
C ARG A 124 -20.01 -7.94 -13.47
N ASP A 125 -20.67 -8.26 -14.59
CA ASP A 125 -20.52 -9.55 -15.26
C ASP A 125 -19.10 -9.71 -15.84
N LEU A 126 -18.50 -8.63 -16.37
CA LEU A 126 -17.10 -8.62 -16.83
C LEU A 126 -16.15 -9.08 -15.71
N THR A 127 -16.29 -8.50 -14.53
CA THR A 127 -15.40 -8.83 -13.41
C THR A 127 -15.61 -10.27 -12.95
N GLN A 128 -16.86 -10.70 -12.80
CA GLN A 128 -17.18 -12.07 -12.39
C GLN A 128 -16.67 -13.11 -13.40
N ILE A 129 -16.75 -12.81 -14.70
CA ILE A 129 -16.17 -13.63 -15.76
C ILE A 129 -14.64 -13.68 -15.63
N LEU A 130 -13.98 -12.55 -15.42
CA LEU A 130 -12.52 -12.50 -15.24
C LEU A 130 -12.09 -13.28 -13.99
N GLU A 131 -12.79 -13.13 -12.86
CA GLU A 131 -12.53 -13.90 -11.63
C GLU A 131 -12.71 -15.41 -11.89
N LYS A 132 -13.78 -15.82 -12.57
CA LYS A 132 -14.05 -17.23 -12.90
C LYS A 132 -12.92 -17.87 -13.73
N HIS A 133 -12.35 -17.14 -14.69
CA HIS A 133 -11.35 -17.69 -15.60
C HIS A 133 -9.90 -17.49 -15.14
N PHE A 134 -9.63 -16.41 -14.40
CA PHE A 134 -8.26 -16.00 -14.08
C PHE A 134 -7.93 -15.96 -12.60
N SER A 135 -8.87 -16.18 -11.66
CA SER A 135 -8.58 -16.16 -10.21
C SER A 135 -7.36 -17.00 -9.82
N HIS A 136 -7.25 -18.23 -10.30
CA HIS A 136 -6.10 -19.09 -10.01
C HIS A 136 -4.78 -18.52 -10.56
N LYS A 137 -4.76 -18.09 -11.84
CA LYS A 137 -3.56 -17.49 -12.46
C LYS A 137 -3.16 -16.18 -11.78
N GLN A 138 -4.15 -15.33 -11.49
CA GLN A 138 -3.97 -14.06 -10.79
C GLN A 138 -3.43 -14.28 -9.38
N SER A 139 -3.91 -15.31 -8.67
CA SER A 139 -3.42 -15.65 -7.34
C SER A 139 -1.96 -16.15 -7.34
N ILE A 140 -1.57 -16.96 -8.33
CA ILE A 140 -0.18 -17.40 -8.49
C ILE A 140 0.71 -16.21 -8.82
N TRP A 141 0.27 -15.35 -9.74
CA TRP A 141 0.96 -14.13 -10.11
C TRP A 141 1.14 -13.21 -8.89
N ALA A 142 0.07 -12.92 -8.16
CA ALA A 142 0.08 -12.04 -6.98
C ALA A 142 1.06 -12.49 -5.90
N SER A 143 1.28 -13.80 -5.78
CA SER A 143 2.20 -14.37 -4.80
C SER A 143 3.66 -14.39 -5.30
N ASN A 144 3.90 -14.55 -6.60
CA ASN A 144 5.24 -14.85 -7.11
C ASN A 144 5.83 -13.79 -8.04
N HIS A 145 5.09 -12.75 -8.40
CA HIS A 145 5.51 -11.79 -9.42
C HIS A 145 6.85 -11.12 -9.10
N LEU A 146 7.00 -10.54 -7.90
CA LEU A 146 8.26 -9.91 -7.48
C LEU A 146 9.43 -10.91 -7.50
N ASN A 147 9.23 -12.11 -6.96
CA ASN A 147 10.25 -13.16 -6.96
C ASN A 147 10.63 -13.61 -8.39
N SER A 148 9.69 -13.60 -9.33
CA SER A 148 9.95 -13.92 -10.74
C SER A 148 10.73 -12.81 -11.45
N LEU A 149 10.50 -11.55 -11.08
CA LEU A 149 11.21 -10.39 -11.62
C LEU A 149 12.62 -10.25 -11.04
N ASN A 150 12.75 -10.40 -9.71
CA ASN A 150 14.01 -10.25 -8.99
C ASN A 150 13.99 -11.07 -7.68
N LYS A 151 14.64 -12.23 -7.70
CA LYS A 151 14.76 -13.13 -6.54
C LYS A 151 15.48 -12.50 -5.34
N ASP A 152 16.40 -11.58 -5.59
CA ASP A 152 17.19 -10.93 -4.52
C ASP A 152 16.41 -9.82 -3.83
N ALA A 153 15.32 -9.35 -4.43
CA ALA A 153 14.44 -8.33 -3.88
C ALA A 153 13.18 -8.90 -3.19
N CYS A 154 13.10 -10.21 -2.97
CA CYS A 154 11.95 -10.87 -2.36
C CYS A 154 12.33 -11.64 -1.09
N ALA A 155 11.54 -11.46 -0.03
CA ALA A 155 11.67 -12.11 1.27
C ALA A 155 11.57 -13.64 1.19
N LYS A 156 10.84 -14.18 0.21
CA LYS A 156 10.72 -15.63 -0.03
C LYS A 156 12.07 -16.33 -0.16
N GLY A 157 13.05 -15.67 -0.78
CA GLY A 157 14.37 -16.24 -1.10
C GLY A 157 15.41 -16.11 0.01
N VAL A 158 15.00 -15.76 1.24
CA VAL A 158 15.92 -15.52 2.37
C VAL A 158 15.96 -16.74 3.29
N ASN A 159 17.17 -17.19 3.66
CA ASN A 159 17.34 -18.23 4.67
C ASN A 159 17.50 -17.59 6.06
N TYR A 160 16.37 -17.31 6.70
CA TYR A 160 16.34 -16.62 8.00
C TYR A 160 17.05 -17.39 9.11
N ILE A 161 16.98 -18.73 9.12
CA ILE A 161 17.71 -19.57 10.10
C ILE A 161 19.20 -19.30 10.00
N LYS A 162 19.78 -19.40 8.80
CA LYS A 162 21.21 -19.14 8.58
C LYS A 162 21.61 -17.73 9.03
N MET A 163 20.77 -16.74 8.76
CA MET A 163 21.04 -15.34 9.11
C MET A 163 20.98 -15.09 10.61
N VAL A 164 19.95 -15.60 11.30
CA VAL A 164 19.80 -15.47 12.75
C VAL A 164 20.90 -16.24 13.48
N THR A 165 21.22 -17.46 13.04
CA THR A 165 22.33 -18.23 13.63
C THR A 165 23.67 -17.53 13.41
N GLY A 166 23.96 -17.07 12.19
CA GLY A 166 25.19 -16.35 11.89
C GLY A 166 25.33 -15.06 12.71
N PHE A 167 24.25 -14.27 12.80
CA PHE A 167 24.21 -13.08 13.65
C PHE A 167 24.44 -13.44 15.12
N SER A 168 23.75 -14.45 15.65
CA SER A 168 23.84 -14.84 17.07
C SER A 168 25.25 -15.32 17.43
N VAL A 169 25.88 -16.14 16.58
CA VAL A 169 27.26 -16.60 16.80
C VAL A 169 28.22 -15.42 16.86
N ILE A 170 28.14 -14.50 15.90
CA ILE A 170 29.01 -13.31 15.87
C ILE A 170 28.73 -12.41 17.08
N PHE A 171 27.46 -12.16 17.39
CA PHE A 171 27.04 -11.30 18.49
C PHE A 171 27.56 -11.83 19.84
N PHE A 172 27.32 -13.11 20.15
CA PHE A 172 27.77 -13.70 21.41
C PHE A 172 29.28 -13.90 21.48
N ALA A 173 29.94 -14.23 20.36
CA ALA A 173 31.39 -14.29 20.31
C ALA A 173 32.02 -12.92 20.63
N ILE A 174 31.51 -11.84 20.02
CA ILE A 174 31.98 -10.48 20.31
C ILE A 174 31.67 -10.09 21.76
N PHE A 175 30.48 -10.39 22.27
CA PHE A 175 30.07 -10.06 23.64
C PHE A 175 30.95 -10.73 24.69
N PHE A 176 31.14 -12.05 24.61
CA PHE A 176 31.85 -12.83 25.64
C PHE A 176 33.38 -12.84 25.47
N LEU A 177 33.88 -12.86 24.22
CA LEU A 177 35.32 -12.96 23.97
C LEU A 177 35.99 -11.58 23.78
N PHE A 178 35.22 -10.55 23.41
CA PHE A 178 35.74 -9.22 23.08
C PHE A 178 34.86 -8.11 23.68
N SER A 179 34.60 -8.15 24.99
CA SER A 179 33.71 -7.21 25.70
C SER A 179 34.01 -5.73 25.42
N ASN A 180 35.29 -5.34 25.35
CA ASN A 180 35.70 -3.99 24.96
C ASN A 180 35.25 -3.63 23.54
N LEU A 181 35.48 -4.53 22.58
CA LEU A 181 35.06 -4.33 21.19
C LEU A 181 33.53 -4.25 21.08
N PHE A 182 32.81 -5.11 21.81
CA PHE A 182 31.34 -5.07 21.88
C PHE A 182 30.85 -3.67 22.28
N ASN A 183 31.40 -3.12 23.37
CA ASN A 183 30.97 -1.82 23.88
C ASN A 183 31.43 -0.66 22.98
N ILE A 184 32.61 -0.74 22.36
CA ILE A 184 33.07 0.27 21.37
C ILE A 184 32.13 0.31 20.17
N VAL A 185 31.84 -0.86 19.57
CA VAL A 185 30.95 -0.95 18.42
C VAL A 185 29.57 -0.41 18.77
N ASN A 186 28.99 -0.81 19.91
CA ASN A 186 27.69 -0.31 20.34
C ASN A 186 27.68 1.20 20.57
N ASN A 187 28.73 1.76 21.19
CA ASN A 187 28.83 3.21 21.34
C ASN A 187 28.79 3.94 20.00
N LEU A 188 29.54 3.47 19.01
CA LEU A 188 29.55 4.05 17.67
C LEU A 188 28.18 3.92 16.98
N LEU A 189 27.55 2.75 17.09
CA LEU A 189 26.23 2.50 16.52
C LEU A 189 25.18 3.44 17.12
N TYR A 190 25.00 3.44 18.45
CA TYR A 190 24.02 4.31 19.11
C TYR A 190 24.28 5.80 18.86
N LEU A 191 25.55 6.22 18.87
CA LEU A 191 25.91 7.60 18.55
C LEU A 191 25.50 7.96 17.11
N SER A 192 25.79 7.10 16.14
CA SER A 192 25.40 7.31 14.73
C SER A 192 23.88 7.39 14.56
N GLN A 193 23.13 6.56 15.30
CA GLN A 193 21.67 6.57 15.30
C GLN A 193 21.12 7.88 15.85
N ASN A 194 21.66 8.34 16.97
CA ASN A 194 21.25 9.59 17.60
C ASN A 194 21.57 10.80 16.73
N ILE A 195 22.75 10.84 16.10
CA ILE A 195 23.12 11.90 15.16
C ILE A 195 22.15 11.93 13.97
N LEU A 196 21.88 10.77 13.36
CA LEU A 196 20.93 10.69 12.25
C LEU A 196 19.54 11.15 12.69
N LYS A 197 18.98 10.58 13.76
CA LYS A 197 17.63 10.92 14.22
C LYS A 197 17.51 12.38 14.66
N ALA A 198 18.54 12.99 15.25
CA ALA A 198 18.58 14.40 15.56
C ALA A 198 18.57 15.27 14.28
N ALA A 199 19.37 14.89 13.26
CA ALA A 199 19.37 15.57 11.97
C ALA A 199 18.01 15.45 11.25
N LEU A 200 17.37 14.27 11.29
CA LEU A 200 16.04 14.06 10.74
C LEU A 200 15.00 14.91 11.46
N PHE A 201 15.01 14.90 12.78
CA PHE A 201 14.09 15.69 13.59
C PHE A 201 14.21 17.19 13.29
N LYS A 202 15.45 17.72 13.24
CA LYS A 202 15.75 19.10 12.86
C LYS A 202 15.20 19.46 11.48
N ASN A 203 15.37 18.60 10.48
CA ASN A 203 14.89 18.86 9.13
C ASN A 203 13.36 18.69 9.01
N GLY A 204 12.77 17.77 9.76
CA GLY A 204 11.31 17.59 9.86
C GLY A 204 10.58 18.79 10.48
N PHE A 205 11.26 19.61 11.30
CA PHE A 205 10.68 20.85 11.82
C PHE A 205 10.37 21.90 10.77
N ARG A 206 11.02 21.86 9.60
CA ARG A 206 10.80 22.87 8.56
C ARG A 206 9.33 22.86 8.14
N LYS A 207 8.71 24.03 7.99
CA LYS A 207 7.33 24.12 7.49
C LYS A 207 7.30 23.61 6.05
N THR A 208 6.28 22.83 5.71
CA THR A 208 5.98 22.53 4.30
C THR A 208 5.22 23.73 3.76
N ASP A 209 5.53 24.17 2.55
CA ASP A 209 4.75 25.21 1.90
C ASP A 209 3.31 24.74 1.69
N LYS A 210 2.36 25.62 2.05
CA LYS A 210 0.92 25.35 2.09
C LYS A 210 0.18 25.87 0.86
N SER A 211 0.83 26.00 -0.30
CA SER A 211 0.10 26.44 -1.48
C SER A 211 -0.52 25.23 -2.17
N LEU A 212 -1.82 25.00 -1.98
CA LEU A 212 -2.63 24.28 -2.96
C LEU A 212 -2.99 25.30 -4.03
N ALA A 213 -2.24 25.35 -5.14
CA ALA A 213 -2.70 26.08 -6.31
C ALA A 213 -3.91 25.35 -6.89
N LYS A 214 -4.96 26.08 -7.25
CA LYS A 214 -6.22 25.52 -7.75
C LYS A 214 -5.96 24.86 -9.11
N ARG A 215 -6.10 23.54 -9.18
CA ARG A 215 -5.95 22.74 -10.41
C ARG A 215 -7.00 23.15 -11.45
N THR A 216 -6.62 23.23 -12.71
CA THR A 216 -7.50 23.63 -13.83
C THR A 216 -7.74 22.52 -14.87
N GLY A 217 -7.43 21.25 -14.55
CA GLY A 217 -7.58 20.10 -15.46
C GLY A 217 -8.51 18.98 -14.97
N PRO A 218 -8.93 18.06 -15.86
CA PRO A 218 -9.83 16.94 -15.53
C PRO A 218 -9.19 15.96 -14.54
N LEU A 219 -9.96 15.46 -13.58
CA LEU A 219 -9.47 14.53 -12.55
C LEU A 219 -9.30 13.11 -13.12
N PRO A 220 -8.14 12.46 -12.87
CA PRO A 220 -7.89 11.09 -13.31
C PRO A 220 -8.74 10.09 -12.52
N ILE A 221 -8.81 8.84 -12.99
CA ILE A 221 -9.39 7.77 -12.17
C ILE A 221 -8.41 7.45 -11.04
N TYR A 222 -8.91 7.39 -9.80
CA TYR A 222 -8.14 7.08 -8.61
C TYR A 222 -8.60 5.75 -8.01
N SER A 223 -7.71 4.77 -7.93
CA SER A 223 -8.01 3.48 -7.30
C SER A 223 -7.80 3.54 -5.78
N VAL A 224 -8.75 3.04 -5.01
CA VAL A 224 -8.63 2.89 -3.55
C VAL A 224 -8.74 1.42 -3.21
N LEU A 225 -7.69 0.84 -2.61
CA LEU A 225 -7.64 -0.56 -2.22
C LEU A 225 -7.87 -0.68 -0.71
N ILE A 226 -8.84 -1.49 -0.31
CA ILE A 226 -9.19 -1.68 1.10
C ILE A 226 -9.21 -3.18 1.40
N PRO A 227 -8.10 -3.74 1.94
CA PRO A 227 -8.04 -5.14 2.32
C PRO A 227 -8.82 -5.39 3.61
N LEU A 228 -9.72 -6.37 3.57
CA LEU A 228 -10.58 -6.76 4.69
C LEU A 228 -10.35 -8.23 5.03
N TYR A 229 -10.20 -8.52 6.33
CA TYR A 229 -10.16 -9.88 6.83
C TYR A 229 -10.72 -9.94 8.25
N LYS A 230 -11.90 -10.54 8.40
CA LYS A 230 -12.70 -10.54 9.64
C LYS A 230 -13.00 -9.12 10.12
N GLU A 231 -13.68 -8.36 9.26
CA GLU A 231 -14.05 -6.94 9.46
C GLU A 231 -15.57 -6.74 9.29
N ASP A 232 -16.35 -7.78 9.61
CA ASP A 232 -17.81 -7.80 9.42
C ASP A 232 -18.52 -6.67 10.19
N ILE A 233 -18.04 -6.35 11.39
CA ILE A 233 -18.58 -5.27 12.23
C ILE A 233 -18.33 -3.89 11.61
N LYS A 234 -17.21 -3.71 10.90
CA LYS A 234 -16.79 -2.41 10.33
C LYS A 234 -17.33 -2.13 8.93
N ALA A 235 -18.06 -3.06 8.31
CA ALA A 235 -18.51 -2.96 6.92
C ALA A 235 -19.23 -1.63 6.59
N LYS A 236 -20.13 -1.18 7.47
CA LYS A 236 -20.86 0.10 7.30
C LYS A 236 -19.95 1.31 7.50
N PHE A 237 -19.07 1.24 8.50
CA PHE A 237 -18.09 2.29 8.79
C PHE A 237 -17.16 2.52 7.59
N ILE A 238 -16.62 1.45 7.00
CA ILE A 238 -15.74 1.50 5.82
C ILE A 238 -16.42 2.27 4.68
N LEU A 239 -17.67 1.93 4.33
CA LEU A 239 -18.41 2.60 3.27
C LEU A 239 -18.62 4.10 3.56
N LYS A 240 -18.95 4.45 4.81
CA LYS A 240 -19.12 5.84 5.24
C LYS A 240 -17.80 6.63 5.14
N SER A 241 -16.68 6.04 5.56
CA SER A 241 -15.35 6.68 5.47
C SER A 241 -14.95 6.96 4.02
N ILE A 242 -15.23 6.03 3.10
CA ILE A 242 -15.00 6.21 1.65
C ILE A 242 -15.91 7.30 1.07
N GLU A 243 -17.17 7.37 1.52
CA GLU A 243 -18.14 8.37 1.09
C GLU A 243 -17.68 9.80 1.44
N LEU A 244 -16.99 9.97 2.57
CA LEU A 244 -16.45 11.26 3.03
C LEU A 244 -15.26 11.78 2.21
N LEU A 245 -14.65 10.96 1.35
CA LEU A 245 -13.55 11.41 0.49
C LEU A 245 -14.05 12.45 -0.53
N ASP A 246 -13.42 13.62 -0.53
CA ASP A 246 -13.63 14.74 -1.45
C ASP A 246 -12.95 14.45 -2.79
N TYR A 247 -13.57 13.53 -3.54
CA TYR A 247 -13.19 13.17 -4.91
C TYR A 247 -14.44 12.81 -5.69
N PRO A 248 -14.56 13.20 -6.98
CA PRO A 248 -15.73 12.84 -7.79
C PRO A 248 -15.92 11.32 -7.82
N LYS A 249 -17.13 10.87 -7.45
CA LYS A 249 -17.42 9.45 -7.25
C LYS A 249 -17.35 8.64 -8.55
N ASP A 250 -17.62 9.26 -9.69
CA ASP A 250 -17.44 8.70 -11.04
C ASP A 250 -15.96 8.49 -11.42
N LYS A 251 -15.04 9.23 -10.78
CA LYS A 251 -13.59 9.09 -10.92
C LYS A 251 -12.96 8.21 -9.85
N LEU A 252 -13.74 7.71 -8.90
CA LEU A 252 -13.25 6.82 -7.86
C LEU A 252 -13.39 5.35 -8.31
N ASP A 253 -12.36 4.54 -8.04
CA ASP A 253 -12.37 3.09 -8.30
C ASP A 253 -12.00 2.34 -7.01
N VAL A 254 -13.01 2.06 -6.19
CA VAL A 254 -12.79 1.46 -4.87
C VAL A 254 -12.87 -0.06 -4.96
N LYS A 255 -11.86 -0.75 -4.43
CA LYS A 255 -11.79 -2.21 -4.34
C LYS A 255 -11.82 -2.63 -2.87
N LEU A 256 -12.92 -3.24 -2.44
CA LEU A 256 -12.97 -3.97 -1.17
C LEU A 256 -12.41 -5.38 -1.42
N ILE A 257 -11.26 -5.69 -0.84
CA ILE A 257 -10.50 -6.90 -1.14
C ILE A 257 -10.68 -7.87 0.01
N ILE A 258 -11.33 -9.01 -0.22
CA ILE A 258 -11.75 -9.92 0.86
C ILE A 258 -11.33 -11.34 0.53
N GLU A 259 -10.85 -12.05 1.53
CA GLU A 259 -10.59 -13.48 1.41
C GLU A 259 -11.91 -14.24 1.15
N ALA A 260 -11.93 -15.14 0.16
CA ALA A 260 -13.17 -15.79 -0.30
C ALA A 260 -13.85 -16.68 0.77
N ASP A 261 -13.12 -17.08 1.80
CA ASP A 261 -13.59 -17.85 2.97
C ASP A 261 -14.06 -16.96 4.13
N ASP A 262 -13.95 -15.63 4.05
CA ASP A 262 -14.47 -14.69 5.04
C ASP A 262 -15.97 -14.44 4.85
N ILE A 263 -16.75 -15.49 5.14
CA ILE A 263 -18.19 -15.52 4.89
C ILE A 263 -18.94 -14.44 5.69
N LEU A 264 -18.47 -14.11 6.90
CA LEU A 264 -19.13 -13.11 7.74
C LEU A 264 -19.01 -11.71 7.12
N THR A 265 -17.80 -11.28 6.74
CA THR A 265 -17.60 -9.97 6.11
C THR A 265 -18.33 -9.90 4.76
N ILE A 266 -18.31 -10.98 3.97
CA ILE A 266 -19.04 -11.05 2.69
C ILE A 266 -20.55 -10.88 2.90
N ARG A 267 -21.13 -11.51 3.92
CA ARG A 267 -22.56 -11.38 4.25
C ARG A 267 -22.90 -9.98 4.75
N ALA A 268 -22.05 -9.41 5.61
CA ALA A 268 -22.22 -8.05 6.12
C ALA A 268 -22.25 -7.02 4.98
N LEU A 269 -21.38 -7.15 3.98
CA LEU A 269 -21.38 -6.27 2.81
C LEU A 269 -22.55 -6.54 1.85
N ALA A 270 -23.00 -7.79 1.72
CA ALA A 270 -24.08 -8.16 0.80
C ALA A 270 -25.45 -7.55 1.15
N VAL A 271 -25.65 -7.13 2.40
CA VAL A 271 -26.89 -6.48 2.85
C VAL A 271 -26.83 -4.95 2.80
N LEU A 272 -25.67 -4.38 2.45
CA LEU A 272 -25.48 -2.94 2.31
C LEU A 272 -25.70 -2.51 0.86
N ASP A 273 -26.15 -1.26 0.69
CA ASP A 273 -26.22 -0.65 -0.62
C ASP A 273 -24.82 -0.19 -1.05
N ILE A 274 -24.14 -1.02 -1.86
CA ILE A 274 -22.78 -0.78 -2.30
C ILE A 274 -22.82 0.13 -3.55
N PRO A 275 -22.20 1.32 -3.51
CA PRO A 275 -22.19 2.24 -4.64
C PRO A 275 -21.51 1.65 -5.88
N SER A 276 -21.89 2.09 -7.10
CA SER A 276 -21.37 1.57 -8.38
C SER A 276 -19.86 1.79 -8.62
N TYR A 277 -19.26 2.74 -7.88
CA TYR A 277 -17.83 3.00 -7.86
C TYR A 277 -17.05 2.10 -6.88
N VAL A 278 -17.77 1.28 -6.10
CA VAL A 278 -17.20 0.29 -5.16
C VAL A 278 -17.38 -1.12 -5.71
N GLN A 279 -16.33 -1.91 -5.62
CA GLN A 279 -16.29 -3.27 -6.12
C GLN A 279 -15.72 -4.23 -5.09
N LEU A 280 -16.44 -5.32 -4.87
CA LEU A 280 -15.96 -6.45 -4.08
C LEU A 280 -15.05 -7.35 -4.93
N ILE A 281 -13.83 -7.58 -4.45
CA ILE A 281 -12.84 -8.48 -5.05
C ILE A 281 -12.62 -9.67 -4.11
N LYS A 282 -12.92 -10.88 -4.57
CA LYS A 282 -12.77 -12.08 -3.76
C LYS A 282 -11.45 -12.76 -4.06
N VAL A 283 -10.54 -12.75 -3.08
CA VAL A 283 -9.24 -13.40 -3.18
C VAL A 283 -9.42 -14.90 -2.90
N PRO A 284 -9.12 -15.79 -3.86
CA PRO A 284 -9.22 -17.23 -3.63
C PRO A 284 -8.20 -17.68 -2.58
N TYR A 285 -8.57 -18.73 -1.83
CA TYR A 285 -7.68 -19.31 -0.85
C TYR A 285 -6.38 -19.81 -1.50
N SER A 286 -5.25 -19.27 -1.04
CA SER A 286 -3.92 -19.75 -1.40
C SER A 286 -2.85 -19.13 -0.48
N LEU A 287 -1.67 -19.74 -0.43
CA LEU A 287 -0.56 -19.27 0.40
C LEU A 287 0.46 -18.43 -0.41
N PRO A 288 1.10 -17.42 0.20
CA PRO A 288 0.92 -16.95 1.58
C PRO A 288 -0.42 -16.23 1.75
N ARG A 289 -0.94 -16.13 2.97
CA ARG A 289 -2.19 -15.41 3.26
C ARG A 289 -1.87 -14.08 3.94
N THR A 290 -1.64 -13.05 3.12
CA THR A 290 -1.06 -11.77 3.55
C THR A 290 -1.72 -10.60 2.83
N LYS A 291 -1.77 -9.43 3.49
CA LYS A 291 -2.20 -8.15 2.91
C LYS A 291 -1.52 -7.85 1.56
N PRO A 292 -0.18 -7.91 1.41
CA PRO A 292 0.48 -7.65 0.13
C PRO A 292 0.02 -8.55 -1.02
N LYS A 293 -0.24 -9.85 -0.77
CA LYS A 293 -0.78 -10.74 -1.81
C LYS A 293 -2.18 -10.32 -2.23
N ALA A 294 -3.05 -9.97 -1.27
CA ALA A 294 -4.40 -9.52 -1.55
C ALA A 294 -4.39 -8.22 -2.38
N LEU A 295 -3.54 -7.26 -2.01
CA LEU A 295 -3.31 -6.02 -2.77
C LEU A 295 -2.83 -6.31 -4.20
N ASN A 296 -1.82 -7.17 -4.36
CA ASN A 296 -1.35 -7.60 -5.68
C ASN A 296 -2.49 -8.24 -6.49
N TYR A 297 -3.27 -9.15 -5.89
CA TYR A 297 -4.39 -9.79 -6.58
C TYR A 297 -5.38 -8.75 -7.13
N ALA A 298 -5.75 -7.76 -6.32
CA ALA A 298 -6.66 -6.69 -6.69
C ALA A 298 -6.12 -5.75 -7.77
N MET A 299 -4.78 -5.61 -7.88
CA MET A 299 -4.17 -4.79 -8.94
C MET A 299 -4.50 -5.24 -10.35
N GLY A 300 -4.97 -6.48 -10.57
CA GLY A 300 -5.48 -6.95 -11.87
C GLY A 300 -6.83 -6.34 -12.27
N PHE A 301 -7.53 -5.71 -11.34
CA PHE A 301 -8.87 -5.15 -11.51
C PHE A 301 -8.92 -3.62 -11.30
N ALA A 302 -7.79 -3.03 -10.89
CA ALA A 302 -7.65 -1.60 -10.64
C ALA A 302 -7.63 -0.81 -11.97
N ARG A 303 -8.39 0.28 -12.04
CA ARG A 303 -8.55 1.08 -13.28
C ARG A 303 -7.83 2.41 -13.24
N GLY A 304 -7.47 2.87 -12.05
CA GLY A 304 -6.85 4.17 -11.83
C GLY A 304 -5.51 4.36 -12.52
N GLU A 305 -5.12 5.62 -12.60
CA GLU A 305 -3.74 6.03 -12.87
C GLU A 305 -2.92 6.07 -11.57
N PHE A 306 -3.59 6.44 -10.48
CA PHE A 306 -3.07 6.43 -9.13
C PHE A 306 -3.76 5.36 -8.30
N VAL A 307 -3.08 4.87 -7.27
CA VAL A 307 -3.64 3.93 -6.29
C VAL A 307 -3.25 4.33 -4.88
N THR A 308 -4.19 4.20 -3.94
CA THR A 308 -3.90 4.26 -2.50
C THR A 308 -4.41 3.02 -1.79
N ILE A 309 -3.86 2.75 -0.61
CA ILE A 309 -4.33 1.72 0.32
C ILE A 309 -4.89 2.41 1.55
N TYR A 310 -6.05 1.96 1.99
CA TYR A 310 -6.61 2.25 3.31
C TYR A 310 -6.92 0.94 4.04
N ASP A 311 -6.55 0.85 5.32
CA ASP A 311 -7.00 -0.23 6.19
C ASP A 311 -8.46 0.00 6.63
N ALA A 312 -9.07 -1.03 7.23
CA ALA A 312 -10.52 -1.06 7.49
C ALA A 312 -10.98 0.02 8.49
N GLU A 313 -10.10 0.40 9.41
CA GLU A 313 -10.28 1.36 10.48
C GLU A 313 -9.88 2.80 10.11
N ASP A 314 -9.25 2.98 8.94
CA ASP A 314 -8.64 4.25 8.57
C ASP A 314 -9.66 5.37 8.40
N ARG A 315 -9.31 6.53 8.94
CA ARG A 315 -10.04 7.79 8.79
C ARG A 315 -9.10 8.83 8.14
N PRO A 316 -8.91 8.81 6.80
CA PRO A 316 -8.11 9.80 6.10
C PRO A 316 -8.81 11.17 6.08
N ASP A 317 -8.04 12.26 6.04
CA ASP A 317 -8.62 13.58 5.71
C ASP A 317 -9.40 13.48 4.39
N SER A 318 -10.56 14.15 4.32
CA SER A 318 -11.44 14.08 3.14
C SER A 318 -10.75 14.50 1.85
N ASP A 319 -9.85 15.49 1.89
CA ASP A 319 -9.14 16.06 0.74
C ASP A 319 -7.79 15.35 0.44
N GLN A 320 -7.48 14.23 1.09
CA GLN A 320 -6.18 13.56 0.99
C GLN A 320 -5.85 13.12 -0.44
N LEU A 321 -6.82 12.58 -1.21
CA LEU A 321 -6.60 12.19 -2.61
C LEU A 321 -6.23 13.39 -3.49
N LEU A 322 -6.87 14.54 -3.26
CA LEU A 322 -6.57 15.78 -3.98
C LEU A 322 -5.18 16.33 -3.61
N LYS A 323 -4.81 16.29 -2.33
CA LYS A 323 -3.46 16.67 -1.86
C LYS A 323 -2.38 15.77 -2.46
N ALA A 324 -2.61 14.46 -2.52
CA ALA A 324 -1.68 13.51 -3.12
C ALA A 324 -1.53 13.74 -4.62
N LEU A 325 -2.64 13.97 -5.34
CA LEU A 325 -2.61 14.30 -6.77
C LEU A 325 -1.84 15.60 -7.01
N TYR A 326 -2.12 16.65 -6.23
CA TYR A 326 -1.41 17.92 -6.31
C TYR A 326 0.11 17.76 -6.09
N ALA A 327 0.50 16.94 -5.11
CA ALA A 327 1.90 16.62 -4.89
C ALA A 327 2.53 15.97 -6.14
N PHE A 328 1.88 14.98 -6.76
CA PHE A 328 2.40 14.35 -7.99
C PHE A 328 2.52 15.30 -9.18
N GLU A 329 1.66 16.32 -9.28
CA GLU A 329 1.70 17.30 -10.38
C GLU A 329 2.77 18.37 -10.19
N THR A 330 3.14 18.66 -8.94
CA THR A 330 4.15 19.67 -8.60
C THR A 330 5.56 19.09 -8.46
N LEU A 331 5.66 17.82 -8.11
CA LEU A 331 6.92 17.10 -7.99
C LEU A 331 7.42 16.61 -9.35
N THR A 332 8.72 16.32 -9.42
CA THR A 332 9.34 15.70 -10.60
C THR A 332 8.85 14.26 -10.81
N ASP A 333 8.95 13.72 -12.04
CA ASP A 333 8.35 12.42 -12.36
C ASP A 333 8.94 11.24 -11.57
N ASP A 334 10.18 11.39 -11.08
CA ASP A 334 10.86 10.42 -10.22
C ASP A 334 10.18 10.24 -8.83
N TYR A 335 9.24 11.10 -8.43
CA TYR A 335 8.39 10.83 -7.27
C TYR A 335 7.30 9.82 -7.62
N ALA A 336 7.53 8.57 -7.23
CA ALA A 336 6.62 7.45 -7.49
C ALA A 336 5.58 7.26 -6.39
N CYS A 337 5.85 7.75 -5.18
CA CYS A 337 4.97 7.61 -4.03
C CYS A 337 4.84 8.91 -3.25
N VAL A 338 3.65 9.15 -2.72
CA VAL A 338 3.34 10.17 -1.74
C VAL A 338 2.76 9.49 -0.51
N GLN A 339 3.26 9.82 0.68
CA GLN A 339 2.83 9.25 1.96
C GLN A 339 2.11 10.33 2.76
N ALA A 340 0.88 10.04 3.21
CA ALA A 340 0.22 10.82 4.25
C ALA A 340 0.70 10.39 5.65
N LYS A 341 0.55 11.28 6.62
CA LYS A 341 0.95 11.02 8.01
C LYS A 341 -0.09 10.13 8.67
N LEU A 342 0.36 9.28 9.60
CA LEU A 342 -0.53 8.45 10.39
C LEU A 342 -0.52 8.91 11.85
N ASN A 343 -1.66 8.84 12.52
CA ASN A 343 -1.80 9.04 13.96
C ASN A 343 -3.03 8.28 14.47
N PHE A 344 -3.34 8.37 15.78
CA PHE A 344 -4.45 7.62 16.38
C PHE A 344 -5.55 8.54 16.90
N TYR A 345 -6.80 8.15 16.68
CA TYR A 345 -7.94 8.89 17.24
C TYR A 345 -8.08 8.64 18.76
N ASN A 346 -7.81 7.42 19.24
CA ASN A 346 -7.89 7.03 20.66
C ASN A 346 -6.62 7.33 21.47
N ALA A 347 -5.85 8.34 21.08
CA ALA A 347 -4.57 8.72 21.69
C ALA A 347 -4.67 9.17 23.17
N LYS A 348 -5.89 9.35 23.70
CA LYS A 348 -6.17 9.79 25.07
C LYS A 348 -6.77 8.70 25.95
N GLU A 349 -7.03 7.52 25.40
CA GLU A 349 -7.71 6.43 26.09
C GLU A 349 -6.91 5.90 27.29
N ASN A 350 -5.60 5.67 27.13
CA ASN A 350 -4.74 5.28 28.24
C ASN A 350 -3.26 5.65 27.97
N ILE A 351 -2.38 5.31 28.91
CA ILE A 351 -0.94 5.63 28.81
C ILE A 351 -0.26 4.92 27.63
N LEU A 352 -0.69 3.70 27.28
CA LEU A 352 -0.13 2.93 26.18
C LEU A 352 -0.52 3.54 24.83
N THR A 353 -1.80 3.88 24.63
CA THR A 353 -2.25 4.55 23.39
C THR A 353 -1.60 5.93 23.26
N ARG A 354 -1.37 6.61 24.38
CA ARG A 354 -0.63 7.87 24.40
C ARG A 354 0.84 7.68 24.01
N PHE A 355 1.50 6.63 24.51
CA PHE A 355 2.84 6.28 24.06
C PHE A 355 2.89 6.07 22.56
N PHE A 356 1.96 5.28 22.06
CA PHE A 356 1.95 4.93 20.65
C PHE A 356 1.72 6.14 19.72
N SER A 357 0.79 7.03 20.08
CA SER A 357 0.53 8.26 19.33
C SER A 357 1.72 9.22 19.31
N LEU A 358 2.42 9.40 20.43
CA LEU A 358 3.59 10.28 20.46
C LEU A 358 4.74 9.71 19.61
N GLU A 359 4.91 8.38 19.58
CA GLU A 359 5.91 7.71 18.74
C GLU A 359 5.58 7.90 17.26
N TYR A 360 4.33 7.67 16.87
CA TYR A 360 3.82 7.88 15.51
C TYR A 360 4.01 9.31 15.05
N ARG A 361 3.73 10.27 15.93
CA ARG A 361 3.95 11.68 15.63
C ARG A 361 5.41 11.97 15.32
N ILE A 362 6.34 11.51 16.18
CA ILE A 362 7.78 11.67 15.94
C ILE A 362 8.18 11.00 14.61
N TRP A 363 7.65 9.81 14.33
CA TRP A 363 7.92 9.08 13.11
C TRP A 363 7.45 9.81 11.85
N PHE A 364 6.15 10.12 11.73
CA PHE A 364 5.55 10.67 10.52
C PHE A 364 5.75 12.18 10.35
N GLU A 365 5.63 12.98 11.43
CA GLU A 365 5.77 14.44 11.32
C GLU A 365 7.23 14.89 11.21
N TYR A 366 8.16 14.11 11.78
CA TYR A 366 9.56 14.53 11.89
C TYR A 366 10.53 13.61 11.16
N PHE A 367 10.56 12.31 11.46
CA PHE A 367 11.58 11.43 10.87
C PHE A 367 11.37 11.20 9.38
N LEU A 368 10.20 10.73 8.95
CA LEU A 368 9.94 10.50 7.52
C LEU A 368 10.01 11.79 6.71
N LYS A 369 9.53 12.89 7.29
CA LYS A 369 9.66 14.22 6.67
C LYS A 369 11.12 14.65 6.55
N GLY A 370 11.94 14.38 7.57
CA GLY A 370 13.37 14.60 7.56
C GLY A 370 14.08 13.77 6.49
N LEU A 371 13.71 12.48 6.32
CA LEU A 371 14.25 11.61 5.28
C LEU A 371 13.89 12.15 3.88
N SER A 372 12.63 12.57 3.69
CA SER A 372 12.17 13.19 2.44
C SER A 372 12.93 14.47 2.12
N PHE A 373 13.15 15.35 3.12
CA PHE A 373 13.92 16.57 2.94
C PHE A 373 15.40 16.31 2.60
N LEU A 374 16.01 15.30 3.22
CA LEU A 374 17.39 14.89 2.93
C LEU A 374 17.52 14.07 1.64
N ASN A 375 16.41 13.74 0.99
CA ASN A 375 16.35 12.92 -0.21
C ASN A 375 17.12 11.60 -0.05
N ILE A 376 16.80 10.85 1.01
CA ILE A 376 17.34 9.52 1.32
C ILE A 376 16.21 8.49 1.44
N PRO A 377 16.48 7.18 1.37
CA PRO A 377 15.46 6.14 1.39
C PRO A 377 14.45 6.28 2.54
N ILE A 378 13.16 6.14 2.21
CA ILE A 378 12.05 6.23 3.17
C ILE A 378 11.37 4.86 3.28
N PRO A 379 11.34 4.22 4.47
CA PRO A 379 10.42 3.14 4.71
C PRO A 379 8.99 3.70 4.82
N LEU A 380 8.09 3.24 3.96
CA LEU A 380 6.70 3.70 3.95
C LEU A 380 5.95 3.23 5.22
N GLY A 381 4.86 3.92 5.55
CA GLY A 381 3.90 3.46 6.55
C GLY A 381 2.92 2.44 5.99
N GLY A 382 2.13 1.78 6.84
CA GLY A 382 1.28 0.64 6.43
C GLY A 382 0.08 0.98 5.56
N THR A 383 -0.27 2.26 5.50
CA THR A 383 -1.45 2.77 4.80
C THR A 383 -1.24 4.21 4.34
N SER A 384 -2.20 4.74 3.59
CA SER A 384 -2.19 6.11 3.04
C SER A 384 -0.95 6.40 2.20
N ASN A 385 -0.49 5.35 1.52
CA ASN A 385 0.54 5.42 0.49
C ASN A 385 -0.15 5.59 -0.86
N HIS A 386 0.09 6.71 -1.50
CA HIS A 386 -0.42 7.02 -2.82
C HIS A 386 0.68 6.73 -3.83
N PHE A 387 0.41 5.92 -4.85
CA PHE A 387 1.38 5.54 -5.87
C PHE A 387 0.90 5.91 -7.27
N LYS A 388 1.84 6.27 -8.13
CA LYS A 388 1.66 6.15 -9.58
C LYS A 388 1.72 4.66 -9.94
N ILE A 389 0.67 4.12 -10.58
CA ILE A 389 0.54 2.67 -10.81
C ILE A 389 1.64 2.13 -11.73
N ASP A 390 2.06 2.90 -12.73
CA ASP A 390 3.16 2.54 -13.64
C ASP A 390 4.47 2.33 -12.87
N LYS A 391 4.83 3.26 -11.97
CA LYS A 391 6.05 3.15 -11.15
C LYS A 391 5.95 2.00 -10.15
N LEU A 392 4.79 1.80 -9.54
CA LEU A 392 4.54 0.65 -8.64
C LEU A 392 4.71 -0.70 -9.38
N LYS A 393 4.27 -0.77 -10.64
CA LYS A 393 4.45 -1.96 -11.49
C LYS A 393 5.91 -2.21 -11.81
N GLU A 394 6.70 -1.18 -12.09
CA GLU A 394 8.14 -1.31 -12.41
C GLU A 394 8.98 -1.87 -11.25
N VAL A 395 8.60 -1.58 -10.01
CA VAL A 395 9.24 -2.14 -8.81
C VAL A 395 8.71 -3.52 -8.40
N GLY A 396 7.73 -4.05 -9.14
CA GLY A 396 7.15 -5.38 -8.91
C GLY A 396 6.06 -5.43 -7.85
N TYR A 397 5.37 -4.32 -7.58
CA TYR A 397 4.30 -4.18 -6.58
C TYR A 397 4.75 -4.51 -5.15
N TRP A 398 3.87 -5.06 -4.30
CA TRP A 398 4.18 -5.41 -2.91
C TRP A 398 4.81 -6.82 -2.82
N ASP A 399 5.74 -7.01 -1.88
CA ASP A 399 6.29 -8.35 -1.61
C ASP A 399 5.28 -9.18 -0.80
N ALA A 400 4.70 -10.21 -1.41
CA ALA A 400 3.74 -11.10 -0.77
C ALA A 400 4.27 -11.83 0.47
N TYR A 401 5.60 -11.87 0.66
CA TYR A 401 6.27 -12.59 1.74
C TYR A 401 6.89 -11.67 2.81
N ASN A 402 6.78 -10.35 2.68
CA ASN A 402 7.25 -9.43 3.71
C ASN A 402 6.06 -9.00 4.60
N VAL A 403 6.20 -9.08 5.92
CA VAL A 403 5.13 -8.69 6.87
C VAL A 403 5.12 -7.18 7.19
N THR A 404 6.06 -6.43 6.61
CA THR A 404 6.07 -4.97 6.46
C THR A 404 6.41 -4.66 5.00
N GLU A 405 5.47 -5.00 4.12
CA GLU A 405 5.59 -4.82 2.66
C GLU A 405 5.77 -3.36 2.26
N ASP A 406 5.25 -2.45 3.08
CA ASP A 406 5.32 -1.00 2.98
C ASP A 406 6.76 -0.49 3.09
N ALA A 407 7.43 -0.82 4.17
CA ALA A 407 8.80 -0.43 4.43
C ALA A 407 9.74 -1.00 3.36
N ASP A 408 9.54 -2.25 2.97
CA ASP A 408 10.25 -2.88 1.85
C ASP A 408 10.03 -2.16 0.52
N LEU A 409 8.77 -1.84 0.18
CA LEU A 409 8.42 -1.14 -1.05
C LEU A 409 9.06 0.24 -1.11
N GLY A 410 9.09 0.98 0.00
CA GLY A 410 9.78 2.27 0.08
C GLY A 410 11.27 2.18 -0.27
N ILE A 411 11.97 1.17 0.26
CA ILE A 411 13.38 0.92 -0.08
C ILE A 411 13.55 0.46 -1.53
N ARG A 412 12.66 -0.39 -2.05
CA ARG A 412 12.71 -0.86 -3.45
C ARG A 412 12.46 0.26 -4.47
N LEU A 413 11.58 1.21 -4.17
CA LEU A 413 11.39 2.42 -4.98
C LEU A 413 12.69 3.19 -5.10
N TYR A 414 13.35 3.47 -3.98
CA TYR A 414 14.61 4.20 -3.98
C TYR A 414 15.76 3.44 -4.66
N LEU A 415 15.81 2.10 -4.54
CA LEU A 415 16.75 1.27 -5.30
C LEU A 415 16.57 1.37 -6.83
N ARG A 416 15.39 1.78 -7.31
CA ARG A 416 15.12 2.07 -8.74
C ARG A 416 15.26 3.55 -9.10
N GLY A 417 15.72 4.39 -8.17
CA GLY A 417 15.88 5.83 -8.39
C GLY A 417 14.60 6.63 -8.19
N TYR A 418 13.54 6.01 -7.66
CA TYR A 418 12.30 6.69 -7.33
C TYR A 418 12.32 7.29 -5.92
N LYS A 419 11.57 8.37 -5.74
CA LYS A 419 11.49 9.13 -4.49
C LYS A 419 10.10 9.03 -3.87
N VAL A 420 10.08 9.32 -2.56
CA VAL A 420 8.89 9.38 -1.74
C VAL A 420 8.76 10.78 -1.13
N HIS A 421 7.58 11.37 -1.23
CA HIS A 421 7.26 12.65 -0.59
C HIS A 421 6.25 12.48 0.55
N ILE A 422 6.39 13.28 1.62
CA ILE A 422 5.44 13.28 2.75
C ILE A 422 4.51 14.49 2.64
N ILE A 423 3.21 14.26 2.45
CA ILE A 423 2.20 15.33 2.38
C ILE A 423 1.69 15.76 3.76
N ASP A 424 1.16 16.99 3.83
CA ASP A 424 0.46 17.50 5.02
C ASP A 424 -1.02 17.09 5.01
N SER A 425 -1.24 15.78 5.13
CA SER A 425 -2.54 15.16 5.39
C SER A 425 -2.36 14.05 6.41
N VAL A 426 -3.36 13.84 7.25
CA VAL A 426 -3.35 12.83 8.30
C VAL A 426 -4.43 11.77 8.02
N THR A 427 -4.08 10.53 8.27
CA THR A 427 -5.03 9.43 8.46
C THR A 427 -4.99 9.04 9.93
N THR A 428 -6.17 8.99 10.56
CA THR A 428 -6.29 8.53 11.94
C THR A 428 -6.73 7.06 12.00
N GLU A 429 -6.07 6.30 12.86
CA GLU A 429 -6.22 4.85 13.05
C GLU A 429 -6.53 4.52 14.51
N GLU A 430 -6.73 3.22 14.79
CA GLU A 430 -6.90 2.69 16.15
C GLU A 430 -5.58 2.21 16.76
N ALA A 431 -5.22 2.74 17.92
CA ALA A 431 -4.10 2.23 18.71
C ALA A 431 -4.52 0.98 19.52
N PRO A 432 -3.66 -0.06 19.64
CA PRO A 432 -3.85 -1.13 20.60
C PRO A 432 -3.98 -0.59 22.02
N VAL A 433 -5.06 -0.98 22.69
CA VAL A 433 -5.41 -0.50 24.03
C VAL A 433 -4.75 -1.32 25.14
N ASN A 434 -4.23 -2.51 24.82
CA ASN A 434 -3.59 -3.43 25.76
C ASN A 434 -2.19 -3.87 25.30
N ILE A 435 -1.38 -4.31 26.26
CA ILE A 435 0.02 -4.68 26.05
C ILE A 435 0.17 -5.92 25.16
N TYR A 436 -0.76 -6.88 25.24
CA TYR A 436 -0.66 -8.13 24.48
C TYR A 436 -0.76 -7.88 22.97
N ASP A 437 -1.78 -7.13 22.54
CA ASP A 437 -1.97 -6.76 21.14
C ASP A 437 -0.86 -5.82 20.66
N TRP A 438 -0.42 -4.89 21.51
CA TRP A 438 0.72 -4.03 21.21
C TRP A 438 1.99 -4.85 20.94
N ILE A 439 2.33 -5.83 21.80
CA ILE A 439 3.52 -6.69 21.59
C ILE A 439 3.36 -7.49 20.29
N ALA A 440 2.17 -8.05 20.03
CA ALA A 440 1.92 -8.82 18.81
C ALA A 440 2.11 -7.99 17.54
N GLN A 441 1.56 -6.77 17.52
CA GLN A 441 1.70 -5.84 16.41
C GLN A 441 3.16 -5.37 16.26
N ARG A 442 3.80 -4.97 17.36
CA ARG A 442 5.17 -4.46 17.32
C ARG A 442 6.18 -5.53 16.92
N SER A 443 6.01 -6.77 17.39
CA SER A 443 6.84 -7.90 16.95
C SER A 443 6.71 -8.16 15.45
N ARG A 444 5.51 -8.01 14.88
CA ARG A 444 5.32 -8.11 13.42
C ARG A 444 6.12 -7.05 12.68
N TRP A 445 6.11 -5.81 13.14
CA TRP A 445 6.86 -4.73 12.48
C TRP A 445 8.36 -4.92 12.56
N ILE A 446 8.86 -5.25 13.75
CA ILE A 446 10.28 -5.53 13.96
C ILE A 446 10.72 -6.72 13.09
N LYS A 447 9.92 -7.79 13.03
CA LYS A 447 10.15 -8.94 12.15
C LYS A 447 10.23 -8.51 10.69
N GLY A 448 9.29 -7.70 10.21
CA GLY A 448 9.28 -7.21 8.84
C GLY A 448 10.49 -6.32 8.54
N TYR A 449 10.91 -5.45 9.45
CA TYR A 449 12.13 -4.65 9.29
C TYR A 449 13.39 -5.53 9.18
N LEU A 450 13.46 -6.61 9.96
CA LEU A 450 14.52 -7.62 9.79
C LEU A 450 14.44 -8.27 8.41
N GLN A 451 13.25 -8.64 7.92
CA GLN A 451 13.08 -9.18 6.56
C GLN A 451 13.57 -8.19 5.49
N THR A 452 13.17 -6.93 5.60
CA THR A 452 13.57 -5.84 4.70
C THR A 452 15.09 -5.65 4.70
N ILE A 453 15.75 -5.68 5.86
CA ILE A 453 17.22 -5.60 5.93
C ILE A 453 17.88 -6.83 5.30
N CYS A 454 17.33 -8.02 5.50
CA CYS A 454 17.86 -9.24 4.89
C CYS A 454 17.77 -9.20 3.36
N VAL A 455 16.64 -8.76 2.82
CA VAL A 455 16.43 -8.56 1.38
C VAL A 455 17.37 -7.46 0.87
N PHE A 456 17.42 -6.32 1.58
CA PHE A 456 18.27 -5.19 1.21
C PHE A 456 19.76 -5.57 1.13
N MET A 457 20.26 -6.41 2.04
CA MET A 457 21.65 -6.89 1.97
C MET A 457 21.95 -7.66 0.68
N LYS A 458 20.99 -8.44 0.17
CA LYS A 458 21.11 -9.20 -1.09
C LYS A 458 20.88 -8.34 -2.33
N ALA A 459 20.08 -7.29 -2.23
CA ALA A 459 19.72 -6.46 -3.37
C ALA A 459 20.95 -5.83 -4.04
N LYS A 460 20.98 -5.89 -5.38
CA LYS A 460 21.96 -5.17 -6.20
C LYS A 460 21.74 -3.67 -6.07
N LYS A 461 22.82 -2.94 -5.80
CA LYS A 461 22.82 -1.48 -5.60
C LYS A 461 23.64 -0.85 -6.71
N ASP A 462 22.99 -0.21 -7.67
CA ASP A 462 23.70 0.63 -8.64
C ASP A 462 24.19 1.89 -7.90
N ARG A 463 25.50 2.06 -7.77
CA ARG A 463 26.09 3.17 -7.00
C ARG A 463 25.90 4.53 -7.65
N LYS A 464 25.50 4.59 -8.92
CA LYS A 464 25.09 5.85 -9.59
C LYS A 464 23.74 6.35 -9.09
N VAL A 465 22.87 5.42 -8.70
CA VAL A 465 21.50 5.71 -8.22
C VAL A 465 21.41 5.65 -6.70
N PHE A 466 22.17 4.76 -6.08
CA PHE A 466 22.10 4.42 -4.66
C PHE A 466 23.48 4.51 -4.00
N SER A 467 23.74 5.65 -3.38
CA SER A 467 25.04 5.98 -2.79
C SER A 467 25.37 5.12 -1.56
N LEU A 468 26.62 5.23 -1.08
CA LEU A 468 27.00 4.63 0.19
C LEU A 468 26.25 5.28 1.36
N GLN A 469 26.03 6.60 1.30
CA GLN A 469 25.26 7.33 2.32
C GLN A 469 23.82 6.81 2.39
N ASP A 470 23.17 6.56 1.25
CA ASP A 470 21.84 5.95 1.20
C ASP A 470 21.85 4.57 1.87
N SER A 471 22.89 3.77 1.62
CA SER A 471 23.05 2.45 2.22
C SER A 471 23.16 2.53 3.73
N LEU A 472 24.01 3.42 4.22
CA LEU A 472 24.19 3.66 5.64
C LEU A 472 22.90 4.17 6.27
N SER A 473 22.15 5.03 5.60
CA SER A 473 20.87 5.52 6.12
C SER A 473 19.85 4.40 6.32
N VAL A 474 19.76 3.42 5.41
CA VAL A 474 18.87 2.25 5.58
C VAL A 474 19.33 1.39 6.75
N TYR A 475 20.62 1.10 6.85
CA TYR A 475 21.16 0.31 7.96
C TYR A 475 20.97 1.01 9.32
N VAL A 476 21.20 2.32 9.41
CA VAL A 476 21.08 3.08 10.67
C VAL A 476 19.62 3.37 11.03
N PHE A 477 18.77 3.68 10.05
CA PHE A 477 17.37 4.04 10.33
C PHE A 477 16.48 2.82 10.53
N VAL A 478 16.56 1.81 9.65
CA VAL A 478 15.72 0.60 9.71
C VAL A 478 16.42 -0.50 10.53
N GLY A 479 17.65 -0.86 10.17
CA GLY A 479 18.36 -1.99 10.78
C GLY A 479 18.71 -1.75 12.24
N LEU A 480 19.36 -0.63 12.53
CA LEU A 480 19.84 -0.31 13.86
C LEU A 480 18.69 0.00 14.82
N SER A 481 17.56 0.53 14.35
CA SER A 481 16.36 0.67 15.21
C SER A 481 15.89 -0.67 15.77
N THR A 482 15.94 -1.73 14.97
CA THR A 482 15.64 -3.08 15.45
C THR A 482 16.72 -3.63 16.38
N TYR A 483 17.99 -3.48 15.99
CA TYR A 483 19.12 -3.94 16.81
C TYR A 483 19.17 -3.28 18.19
N SER A 484 18.90 -1.98 18.29
CA SER A 484 18.97 -1.25 19.55
C SER A 484 17.99 -1.83 20.59
N PHE A 485 16.76 -2.19 20.18
CA PHE A 485 15.79 -2.82 21.10
C PHE A 485 16.26 -4.19 21.60
N LEU A 486 16.88 -4.99 20.73
CA LEU A 486 17.45 -6.28 21.07
C LEU A 486 18.66 -6.15 22.01
N CYS A 487 19.53 -5.18 21.73
CA CYS A 487 20.83 -5.02 22.38
C CYS A 487 20.72 -4.43 23.79
N LEU A 488 19.62 -3.74 24.11
CA LEU A 488 19.45 -3.02 25.38
C LEU A 488 19.77 -3.85 26.64
N PRO A 489 19.27 -5.09 26.84
CA PRO A 489 19.64 -5.91 28.00
C PRO A 489 21.13 -6.25 28.04
N TRP A 490 21.75 -6.48 26.89
CA TRP A 490 23.16 -6.84 26.79
C TRP A 490 24.08 -5.66 27.13
N LEU A 491 23.66 -4.43 26.86
CA LEU A 491 24.38 -3.23 27.30
C LEU A 491 24.31 -3.06 28.82
N PHE A 492 23.22 -3.45 29.48
CA PHE A 492 23.17 -3.45 30.94
C PHE A 492 24.03 -4.58 31.52
N THR A 493 24.00 -5.77 30.92
CA THR A 493 24.85 -6.88 31.33
C THR A 493 26.33 -6.58 31.12
N SER A 494 26.71 -5.83 30.07
CA SER A 494 28.12 -5.50 29.81
C SER A 494 28.73 -4.61 30.90
N LEU A 495 27.94 -3.83 31.63
CA LEU A 495 28.39 -3.04 32.79
C LEU A 495 28.91 -3.92 33.94
N LEU A 496 28.54 -5.20 33.96
CA LEU A 496 28.98 -6.18 34.96
C LEU A 496 30.24 -6.94 34.53
N LEU A 497 30.72 -6.73 33.29
CA LEU A 497 31.91 -7.38 32.76
C LEU A 497 33.16 -6.52 32.99
N ASP A 498 34.33 -7.16 32.91
CA ASP A 498 35.62 -6.47 32.92
C ASP A 498 35.85 -5.76 31.59
N VAL A 499 35.48 -4.48 31.56
CA VAL A 499 35.57 -3.58 30.40
C VAL A 499 36.32 -2.34 30.86
N ASP A 500 37.13 -1.78 29.97
CA ASP A 500 37.90 -0.59 30.25
C ASP A 500 37.00 0.55 30.81
N PRO A 501 37.36 1.17 31.94
CA PRO A 501 36.55 2.21 32.58
C PRO A 501 36.19 3.39 31.66
N TYR A 502 37.07 3.76 30.72
CA TYR A 502 36.80 4.83 29.76
C TYR A 502 35.71 4.42 28.76
N ILE A 503 35.68 3.15 28.36
CA ILE A 503 34.63 2.61 27.48
C ILE A 503 33.28 2.59 28.20
N HIS A 504 33.26 2.23 29.49
CA HIS A 504 32.06 2.34 30.32
C HIS A 504 31.59 3.79 30.48
N TYR A 505 32.51 4.73 30.70
CA TYR A 505 32.17 6.15 30.77
C TYR A 505 31.52 6.65 29.48
N LEU A 506 32.07 6.26 28.31
CA LEU A 506 31.48 6.60 27.01
C LEU A 506 30.08 6.00 26.85
N LEU A 507 29.87 4.75 27.27
CA LEU A 507 28.55 4.10 27.24
C LEU A 507 27.52 4.86 28.07
N ILE A 508 27.88 5.23 29.30
CA ILE A 508 27.00 6.01 30.19
C ILE A 508 26.69 7.38 29.58
N LEU A 509 27.71 8.09 29.10
CA LEU A 509 27.55 9.39 28.45
C LEU A 509 26.59 9.30 27.25
N ASN A 510 26.78 8.31 26.39
CA ASN A 510 25.92 8.08 25.23
C ASN A 510 24.49 7.69 25.65
N GLY A 511 24.33 6.92 26.73
CA GLY A 511 23.04 6.62 27.35
C GLY A 511 22.32 7.88 27.82
N VAL A 512 23.02 8.77 28.52
CA VAL A 512 22.47 10.06 28.97
C VAL A 512 22.08 10.94 27.79
N LEU A 513 22.92 11.01 26.74
CA LEU A 513 22.60 11.76 25.52
C LEU A 513 21.38 11.17 24.80
N SER A 514 21.27 9.85 24.73
CA SER A 514 20.14 9.14 24.13
C SER A 514 18.84 9.44 24.87
N LEU A 515 18.86 9.36 26.20
CA LEU A 515 17.70 9.71 27.05
C LEU A 515 17.34 11.18 26.93
N SER A 516 18.34 12.09 26.97
CA SER A 516 18.11 13.52 26.82
C SER A 516 17.45 13.85 25.48
N TYR A 517 17.95 13.25 24.40
CA TYR A 517 17.36 13.35 23.06
C TYR A 517 15.91 12.84 23.03
N LEU A 518 15.66 11.68 23.62
CA LEU A 518 14.34 11.06 23.69
C LEU A 518 13.33 11.95 24.42
N TYR A 519 13.68 12.47 25.61
CA TYR A 519 12.84 13.40 26.34
C TYR A 519 12.63 14.72 25.59
N ALA A 520 13.68 15.28 24.99
CA ALA A 520 13.59 16.54 24.25
C ALA A 520 12.65 16.43 23.05
N THR A 521 12.76 15.35 22.26
CA THR A 521 11.89 15.14 21.10
C THR A 521 10.43 14.90 21.50
N ALA A 522 10.20 14.07 22.53
CA ALA A 522 8.87 13.83 23.09
C ALA A 522 8.25 15.14 23.61
N PHE A 523 9.00 15.94 24.35
CA PHE A 523 8.54 17.24 24.86
C PHE A 523 8.15 18.20 23.72
N LEU A 524 9.01 18.33 22.70
CA LEU A 524 8.75 19.22 21.57
C LEU A 524 7.53 18.77 20.74
N ALA A 525 7.35 17.47 20.56
CA ALA A 525 6.18 16.92 19.87
C ALA A 525 4.87 17.20 20.64
N LEU A 526 4.89 17.11 21.98
CA LEU A 526 3.75 17.44 22.83
C LEU A 526 3.39 18.93 22.80
N MET A 527 4.40 19.82 22.85
CA MET A 527 4.16 21.27 22.81
C MET A 527 3.50 21.72 21.50
N ARG A 528 3.83 21.06 20.38
CA ARG A 528 3.23 21.33 19.07
C ARG A 528 1.79 20.87 18.96
N GLU A 529 1.39 19.83 19.69
CA GLU A 529 0.00 19.36 19.74
C GLU A 529 -0.97 20.42 20.23
N ARG A 530 -0.52 21.24 21.19
CA ARG A 530 -1.39 22.07 22.02
C ARG A 530 -1.33 23.56 21.71
N SER A 531 -0.73 23.96 20.59
CA SER A 531 -0.52 25.38 20.26
C SER A 531 0.01 26.17 21.46
N ASN A 532 1.05 25.66 22.14
CA ASN A 532 1.68 26.22 23.34
C ASN A 532 0.89 26.17 24.67
N LYS A 533 -0.13 25.31 24.82
CA LYS A 533 -0.73 25.01 26.15
C LYS A 533 0.04 23.90 26.88
N ALA A 534 0.04 23.93 28.21
CA ALA A 534 0.67 22.91 29.05
C ALA A 534 0.17 21.48 28.73
N PRO A 535 1.02 20.44 28.85
CA PRO A 535 0.61 19.04 28.65
C PRO A 535 -0.53 18.65 29.60
N SER A 536 -1.41 17.74 29.19
CA SER A 536 -2.36 17.11 30.13
C SER A 536 -1.61 16.27 31.16
N LEU A 537 -2.29 15.89 32.26
CA LEU A 537 -1.75 14.91 33.20
C LEU A 537 -1.25 13.64 32.48
N LEU A 538 -2.05 13.10 31.56
CA LEU A 538 -1.67 11.96 30.72
C LEU A 538 -0.45 12.27 29.84
N GLY A 539 -0.36 13.48 29.28
CA GLY A 539 0.81 13.92 28.51
C GLY A 539 2.08 14.01 29.36
N ALA A 540 1.99 14.59 30.56
CA ALA A 540 3.11 14.67 31.50
C ALA A 540 3.54 13.28 31.99
N ALA A 541 2.59 12.41 32.34
CA ALA A 541 2.86 11.02 32.68
C ALA A 541 3.53 10.27 31.52
N SER A 542 3.08 10.52 30.28
CA SER A 542 3.70 9.92 29.09
C SER A 542 5.14 10.35 28.89
N LEU A 543 5.52 11.59 29.24
CA LEU A 543 6.92 11.99 29.22
C LEU A 543 7.71 11.20 30.26
N LEU A 544 7.28 11.23 31.52
CA LEU A 544 8.00 10.62 32.64
C LEU A 544 8.21 9.11 32.46
N LEU A 545 7.19 8.41 31.99
CA LEU A 545 7.21 6.95 31.87
C LEU A 545 7.70 6.46 30.50
N TRP A 546 8.06 7.38 29.60
CA TRP A 546 8.47 7.05 28.23
C TRP A 546 9.62 6.02 28.14
N PRO A 547 10.67 6.07 28.99
CA PRO A 547 11.73 5.05 28.90
C PRO A 547 11.23 3.63 29.16
N LEU A 548 10.20 3.45 30.01
CA LEU A 548 9.63 2.13 30.31
C LEU A 548 8.93 1.52 29.08
N TYR A 549 8.43 2.35 28.17
CA TYR A 549 7.84 1.91 26.90
C TYR A 549 8.85 1.17 26.00
N PHE A 550 10.16 1.45 26.14
CA PHE A 550 11.20 0.74 25.39
C PHE A 550 11.48 -0.68 25.91
N ILE A 551 11.11 -1.00 27.15
CA ILE A 551 11.16 -2.39 27.65
C ILE A 551 10.19 -3.27 26.84
N LEU A 552 9.02 -2.74 26.50
CA LEU A 552 8.07 -3.45 25.64
C LEU A 552 8.65 -3.68 24.24
N HIS A 553 9.40 -2.72 23.69
CA HIS A 553 10.13 -2.89 22.43
C HIS A 553 11.16 -4.01 22.48
N THR A 554 11.89 -4.13 23.59
CA THR A 554 12.82 -5.24 23.82
C THR A 554 12.09 -6.59 23.81
N ILE A 555 10.99 -6.73 24.55
CA ILE A 555 10.19 -7.98 24.54
C ILE A 555 9.70 -8.29 23.12
N ALA A 556 9.19 -7.27 22.41
CA ALA A 556 8.71 -7.42 21.05
C ALA A 556 9.82 -7.84 20.06
N SER A 557 11.06 -7.37 20.25
CA SER A 557 12.20 -7.72 19.38
C SER A 557 12.69 -9.16 19.59
N TYR A 558 12.73 -9.67 20.82
CA TYR A 558 13.01 -11.10 21.04
C TYR A 558 11.94 -12.00 20.44
N ARG A 559 10.66 -11.65 20.61
CA ARG A 559 9.56 -12.36 19.95
C ARG A 559 9.67 -12.29 18.42
N ALA A 560 10.09 -11.16 17.85
CA ALA A 560 10.29 -11.02 16.40
C ALA A 560 11.39 -11.96 15.86
N ILE A 561 12.52 -12.10 16.58
CA ILE A 561 13.60 -13.03 16.22
C ILE A 561 13.15 -14.48 16.31
N TYR A 562 12.35 -14.83 17.32
CA TYR A 562 11.75 -16.16 17.38
C TYR A 562 10.81 -16.41 16.19
N GLU A 563 9.89 -15.46 15.92
CA GLU A 563 8.90 -15.61 14.85
C GLU A 563 9.51 -15.59 13.45
N ILE A 564 10.62 -14.87 13.20
CA ILE A 564 11.27 -14.87 11.87
C ILE A 564 11.86 -16.24 11.52
N VAL A 565 12.21 -17.04 12.53
CA VAL A 565 12.73 -18.40 12.36
C VAL A 565 11.59 -19.42 12.22
N VAL A 566 10.59 -19.35 13.10
CA VAL A 566 9.53 -20.37 13.17
C VAL A 566 8.41 -20.12 12.16
N SER A 567 8.08 -18.87 11.89
CA SER A 567 6.95 -18.49 11.03
C SER A 567 7.20 -17.14 10.33
N PRO A 568 8.20 -17.04 9.43
CA PRO A 568 8.66 -15.77 8.85
C PRO A 568 7.54 -14.99 8.18
N PHE A 569 6.63 -15.69 7.49
CA PHE A 569 5.58 -15.08 6.68
C PHE A 569 4.23 -14.99 7.39
N LYS A 570 4.17 -15.35 8.67
CA LYS A 570 2.92 -15.29 9.45
C LYS A 570 2.57 -13.84 9.75
N TRP A 571 1.40 -13.42 9.26
CA TRP A 571 0.78 -12.15 9.60
C TRP A 571 -0.08 -12.30 10.87
N ASN A 572 0.33 -11.67 11.97
CA ASN A 572 -0.49 -11.56 13.17
C ASN A 572 -1.39 -10.33 13.00
N LYS A 573 -2.69 -10.55 12.76
CA LYS A 573 -3.69 -9.48 12.66
C LYS A 573 -3.87 -8.81 14.04
N THR A 574 -3.86 -7.48 14.07
CA THR A 574 -4.26 -6.73 15.26
C THR A 574 -5.79 -6.70 15.33
N PRO A 575 -6.41 -6.93 16.50
CA PRO A 575 -7.84 -6.70 16.68
C PRO A 575 -8.17 -5.22 16.50
N HIS A 576 -9.31 -4.93 15.87
CA HIS A 576 -9.84 -3.58 15.70
C HIS A 576 -11.28 -3.52 16.24
N GLY A 577 -11.77 -2.33 16.60
CA GLY A 577 -13.08 -2.09 17.19
C GLY A 577 -13.13 -2.41 18.68
N VAL A 578 -12.03 -2.14 19.39
CA VAL A 578 -11.88 -2.45 20.82
C VAL A 578 -11.74 -1.20 21.68
N SER A 579 -11.43 -0.06 21.08
CA SER A 579 -11.39 1.24 21.75
C SER A 579 -12.77 1.72 22.15
N ILE A 580 -12.85 2.43 23.26
CA ILE A 580 -14.10 3.02 23.75
C ILE A 580 -14.71 3.95 22.69
N ASP A 581 -13.88 4.74 22.01
CA ASP A 581 -14.32 5.67 20.96
C ASP A 581 -15.01 4.96 19.77
N GLU A 582 -14.64 3.71 19.46
CA GLU A 582 -15.34 2.91 18.44
C GLU A 582 -16.54 2.13 18.97
N ILE A 583 -16.57 1.76 20.24
CA ILE A 583 -17.71 1.05 20.83
C ILE A 583 -18.93 1.98 20.99
N GLU A 584 -18.69 3.28 21.15
CA GLU A 584 -19.74 4.30 21.29
C GLU A 584 -20.33 4.80 19.95
N GLU A 585 -19.62 4.64 18.82
CA GLU A 585 -20.06 5.00 17.45
C GLU A 585 -20.91 3.90 16.78
#